data_AF-A0A2K3LW05-F1
#
_entry.id   AF-A0A2K3LW05-F1
#
_cell.length_a   1.000
_cell.length_b   1.000
_cell.length_c   1.000
_cell.angle_alpha   90.00
_cell.angle_beta   90.00
_cell.angle_gamma   90.00
#
_symmetry.space_group_name_H-M   'P 1'
#
loop_
_entity.id
_entity.type
_entity.pdbx_description
1 polymer ?
#
loop_
_entity_poly.entity_id
_entity_poly.type
_entity_poly.pdbx_seq_one_letter_code
_entity_poly.pdbx_strand_id
1 'polypeptide(L)'
;MSNYAVATTVVTSQHNVSTTVNGQENMNSSLPNCVDSLVNNIQEQNVQQSIANSEPHLEMEFESEASAYDFYNAYSKTIGFGIRREYGNKSRVDGVLTSRRFTCFKEGIRSVDKRCHSTAEPRAETRTGCQARMAISLDRKIGKYKVVDFIAKHNHPLQPPEHVHMIRSHRRISEAQASQIVLGDESGLTPKDLHEYISKQAGGIETVGFTREDLKNYLKTKRKQSLKYGEVGALMMYFKQESENPSFFYDFQMDVDELITNIFWADAQMINDYGYFGDVITFDTTYKTNKDCRPLGVFVGLNNHRQTVIFGAALLYDETIPSFQWLFETFLKAMGGAKPKTMLTDQDPAMARALSIVMPETFHGL
;
A
#
# COMPACT_ATOMS: atom_id res chain seq x y z
N MET A 1 58.08 42.34 -3.18
CA MET A 1 58.73 42.92 -1.99
C MET A 1 58.19 42.20 -0.75
N SER A 2 59.09 41.48 -0.07
CA SER A 2 59.16 41.03 1.34
C SER A 2 57.87 40.67 2.09
N ASN A 3 57.71 39.40 2.50
CA ASN A 3 58.19 38.73 3.75
C ASN A 3 57.37 39.19 4.98
N TYR A 4 56.76 38.30 5.78
CA TYR A 4 57.44 37.32 6.64
C TYR A 4 56.66 36.01 6.82
N ALA A 5 57.41 34.91 6.82
CA ALA A 5 57.11 33.66 7.49
C ALA A 5 57.80 33.64 8.87
N VAL A 6 57.24 32.96 9.87
CA VAL A 6 58.00 32.16 10.85
C VAL A 6 57.15 30.97 11.32
N ALA A 7 57.75 29.80 11.22
CA ALA A 7 57.28 28.49 11.66
C ALA A 7 57.75 28.20 13.12
N THR A 8 57.50 26.96 13.57
CA THR A 8 58.28 26.18 14.58
C THR A 8 57.49 25.91 15.88
N THR A 9 57.46 24.74 16.55
CA THR A 9 57.71 23.30 16.30
C THR A 9 57.32 22.58 17.61
N VAL A 10 56.63 21.43 17.49
CA VAL A 10 56.63 20.18 18.28
C VAL A 10 57.29 20.17 19.68
N VAL A 11 56.59 19.63 20.70
CA VAL A 11 57.09 18.53 21.57
C VAL A 11 55.93 17.63 22.07
N THR A 12 56.11 16.34 21.85
CA THR A 12 55.40 15.13 22.27
C THR A 12 55.47 14.81 23.76
N SER A 13 54.48 14.13 24.32
CA SER A 13 54.76 12.99 25.21
C SER A 13 53.63 11.95 25.19
N GLN A 14 53.98 10.75 24.73
CA GLN A 14 53.29 9.50 24.99
C GLN A 14 53.76 8.98 26.36
N HIS A 15 52.89 8.31 27.11
CA HIS A 15 53.29 7.06 27.77
C HIS A 15 52.08 6.18 28.09
N ASN A 16 52.01 5.05 27.37
CA ASN A 16 51.36 3.82 27.78
C ASN A 16 52.10 3.21 28.97
N VAL A 17 51.36 2.61 29.92
CA VAL A 17 51.73 1.32 30.52
C VAL A 17 50.46 0.52 30.83
N SER A 18 50.38 -0.67 30.24
CA SER A 18 49.42 -1.73 30.54
C SER A 18 49.94 -2.59 31.70
N THR A 19 49.08 -3.02 32.63
CA THR A 19 49.24 -4.31 33.32
C THR A 19 47.88 -4.85 33.76
N THR A 20 47.62 -6.10 33.41
CA THR A 20 46.46 -6.93 33.73
C THR A 20 46.48 -7.42 35.19
N VAL A 21 45.31 -7.80 35.74
CA VAL A 21 45.01 -9.07 36.46
C VAL A 21 43.58 -9.04 37.06
N ASN A 22 42.89 -10.18 36.93
CA ASN A 22 41.51 -10.51 37.32
C ASN A 22 41.15 -10.31 38.80
N GLY A 23 39.85 -10.14 39.08
CA GLY A 23 39.24 -10.41 40.39
C GLY A 23 37.77 -9.99 40.50
N GLN A 24 36.84 -10.95 40.34
CA GLN A 24 35.43 -10.81 40.74
C GLN A 24 35.34 -10.87 42.27
N GLU A 25 34.61 -9.95 42.91
CA GLU A 25 33.84 -10.26 44.13
C GLU A 25 32.51 -9.48 44.16
N ASN A 26 31.43 -10.25 44.25
CA ASN A 26 30.05 -9.84 44.49
C ASN A 26 29.86 -9.42 45.95
N MET A 27 29.11 -8.33 46.19
CA MET A 27 28.42 -8.08 47.46
C MET A 27 26.96 -7.74 47.17
N ASN A 28 26.10 -8.74 47.37
CA ASN A 28 24.65 -8.60 47.41
C ASN A 28 24.24 -7.88 48.70
N SER A 29 23.44 -6.81 48.60
CA SER A 29 22.64 -6.28 49.71
C SER A 29 21.16 -6.35 49.37
N SER A 30 20.48 -7.28 50.02
CA SER A 30 19.06 -7.61 49.92
C SER A 30 18.21 -6.77 50.88
N LEU A 31 17.18 -6.09 50.36
CA LEU A 31 15.93 -5.65 51.02
C LEU A 31 15.02 -4.94 49.97
N PRO A 32 13.69 -5.05 50.03
CA PRO A 32 12.92 -6.26 49.68
C PRO A 32 11.85 -6.04 48.58
N ASN A 33 11.48 -7.16 47.94
CA ASN A 33 10.37 -7.43 46.98
C ASN A 33 8.95 -7.01 47.41
N CYS A 34 8.78 -6.07 48.34
CA CYS A 34 7.46 -5.63 48.79
C CYS A 34 6.88 -4.56 47.87
N VAL A 35 7.73 -3.68 47.32
CA VAL A 35 7.30 -2.57 46.46
C VAL A 35 6.76 -3.08 45.13
N ASP A 36 7.46 -4.01 44.47
CA ASP A 36 7.02 -4.56 43.18
C ASP A 36 5.72 -5.37 43.31
N SER A 37 5.54 -6.11 44.41
CA SER A 37 4.30 -6.84 44.67
C SER A 37 3.12 -5.90 44.99
N LEU A 38 3.35 -4.80 45.70
CA LEU A 38 2.34 -3.78 45.96
C LEU A 38 1.98 -3.00 44.68
N VAL A 39 2.97 -2.64 43.87
CA VAL A 39 2.77 -1.95 42.58
C VAL A 39 1.99 -2.84 41.62
N ASN A 40 2.33 -4.13 41.52
CA ASN A 40 1.58 -5.10 40.70
C ASN A 40 0.15 -5.29 41.19
N ASN A 41 -0.09 -5.40 42.50
CA ASN A 41 -1.44 -5.51 43.06
C ASN A 41 -2.27 -4.24 42.84
N ILE A 42 -1.67 -3.04 42.93
CA ILE A 42 -2.34 -1.76 42.65
C ILE A 42 -2.64 -1.62 41.15
N GLN A 43 -1.76 -2.10 40.26
CA GLN A 43 -2.02 -2.15 38.82
C GLN A 43 -3.12 -3.15 38.47
N GLU A 44 -3.12 -4.35 39.05
CA GLU A 44 -4.16 -5.35 38.83
C GLU A 44 -5.54 -4.87 39.33
N GLN A 45 -5.60 -4.24 40.49
CA GLN A 45 -6.84 -3.66 41.03
C GLN A 45 -7.34 -2.45 40.21
N ASN A 46 -6.46 -1.55 39.77
CA ASN A 46 -6.84 -0.43 38.89
C ASN A 46 -7.28 -0.91 37.50
N VAL A 47 -6.65 -1.96 36.95
CA VAL A 47 -7.05 -2.59 35.69
C VAL A 47 -8.44 -3.23 35.84
N GLN A 48 -8.68 -4.01 36.89
CA GLN A 48 -9.99 -4.62 37.16
C GLN A 48 -11.11 -3.57 37.37
N GLN A 49 -10.81 -2.46 38.05
CA GLN A 49 -11.78 -1.40 38.32
C GLN A 49 -12.06 -0.51 37.07
N SER A 50 -11.08 -0.36 36.17
CA SER A 50 -11.28 0.28 34.86
C SER A 50 -12.07 -0.59 33.86
N ILE A 51 -11.94 -1.92 33.96
CA ILE A 51 -12.70 -2.89 33.16
C ILE A 51 -14.19 -2.88 33.57
N ALA A 52 -14.48 -2.80 34.87
CA ALA A 52 -15.86 -2.74 35.38
C ALA A 52 -16.63 -1.47 34.95
N ASN A 53 -15.93 -0.34 34.78
CA ASN A 53 -16.53 0.91 34.30
C ASN A 53 -16.71 0.98 32.77
N SER A 54 -16.18 0.00 32.04
CA SER A 54 -16.17 -0.02 30.56
C SER A 54 -17.06 -1.12 29.97
N GLU A 55 -17.81 -1.86 30.79
CA GLU A 55 -18.71 -2.90 30.33
C GLU A 55 -19.99 -2.29 29.73
N PRO A 56 -20.40 -2.69 28.51
CA PRO A 56 -21.65 -2.26 27.93
C PRO A 56 -22.83 -2.68 28.81
N HIS A 57 -23.68 -1.73 29.20
CA HIS A 57 -24.93 -2.00 29.91
C HIS A 57 -26.14 -1.57 29.08
N LEU A 58 -27.28 -2.16 29.39
CA LEU A 58 -28.55 -1.83 28.76
C LEU A 58 -28.91 -0.36 28.98
N GLU A 59 -29.55 0.26 27.98
CA GLU A 59 -29.94 1.68 27.98
C GLU A 59 -28.77 2.69 27.97
N MET A 60 -27.51 2.25 27.81
CA MET A 60 -26.41 3.17 27.53
C MET A 60 -26.65 3.92 26.22
N GLU A 61 -26.51 5.25 26.24
CA GLU A 61 -26.81 6.14 25.11
C GLU A 61 -25.56 6.53 24.31
N PHE A 62 -25.73 6.68 23.00
CA PHE A 62 -24.71 7.13 22.06
C PHE A 62 -25.30 8.12 21.06
N GLU A 63 -24.51 9.13 20.71
CA GLU A 63 -24.91 10.14 19.72
C GLU A 63 -24.96 9.57 18.30
N SER A 64 -24.10 8.60 17.99
CA SER A 64 -24.00 8.00 16.66
C SER A 64 -23.72 6.48 16.69
N GLU A 65 -23.99 5.82 15.58
CA GLU A 65 -23.59 4.42 15.40
C GLU A 65 -22.07 4.23 15.40
N ALA A 66 -21.33 5.24 14.91
CA ALA A 66 -19.87 5.22 14.94
C ALA A 66 -19.33 5.27 16.38
N SER A 67 -19.88 6.14 17.23
CA SER A 67 -19.49 6.21 18.65
C SER A 67 -19.80 4.90 19.39
N ALA A 68 -20.95 4.28 19.12
CA ALA A 68 -21.30 2.98 19.69
C ALA A 68 -20.34 1.86 19.22
N TYR A 69 -19.95 1.90 17.94
CA TYR A 69 -18.96 0.97 17.40
C TYR A 69 -17.60 1.16 18.05
N ASP A 70 -17.12 2.40 18.19
CA ASP A 70 -15.82 2.70 18.79
C ASP A 70 -15.78 2.31 20.27
N PHE A 71 -16.87 2.53 21.01
CA PHE A 71 -17.02 2.07 22.40
C PHE A 71 -16.92 0.54 22.51
N TYR A 72 -17.67 -0.20 21.69
CA TYR A 72 -17.62 -1.66 21.70
C TYR A 72 -16.28 -2.21 21.18
N ASN A 73 -15.63 -1.50 20.27
CA ASN A 73 -14.29 -1.85 19.82
C ASN A 73 -13.26 -1.67 20.94
N ALA A 74 -13.36 -0.59 21.73
CA ALA A 74 -12.51 -0.38 22.91
C ALA A 74 -12.73 -1.48 23.98
N TYR A 75 -13.99 -1.80 24.29
CA TYR A 75 -14.34 -2.92 25.19
C TYR A 75 -13.79 -4.26 24.66
N SER A 76 -13.97 -4.56 23.38
CA SER A 76 -13.45 -5.82 22.82
C SER A 76 -11.92 -5.85 22.75
N LYS A 77 -11.24 -4.69 22.72
CA LYS A 77 -9.79 -4.59 22.82
C LYS A 77 -9.29 -4.93 24.23
N THR A 78 -9.96 -4.48 25.30
CA THR A 78 -9.57 -4.82 26.67
C THR A 78 -9.82 -6.29 27.00
N ILE A 79 -10.91 -6.86 26.49
CA ILE A 79 -11.26 -8.27 26.71
C ILE A 79 -10.48 -9.22 25.76
N GLY A 80 -10.06 -8.75 24.58
CA GLY A 80 -9.22 -9.52 23.65
C GLY A 80 -9.99 -10.30 22.59
N PHE A 81 -11.08 -9.75 22.06
CA PHE A 81 -11.79 -10.30 20.90
C PHE A 81 -11.96 -9.29 19.77
N GLY A 82 -12.29 -9.78 18.57
CA GLY A 82 -12.59 -8.93 17.42
C GLY A 82 -14.08 -8.79 17.20
N ILE A 83 -14.50 -7.64 16.68
CA ILE A 83 -15.90 -7.34 16.39
C ILE A 83 -16.17 -7.24 14.89
N ARG A 84 -17.42 -7.45 14.50
CA ARG A 84 -17.93 -7.16 13.14
C ARG A 84 -19.28 -6.47 13.21
N ARG A 85 -19.62 -5.78 12.12
CA ARG A 85 -20.98 -5.28 11.87
C ARG A 85 -21.73 -6.38 11.11
N GLU A 86 -22.84 -6.85 11.66
CA GLU A 86 -23.60 -7.95 11.03
C GLU A 86 -24.73 -7.42 10.16
N TYR A 87 -25.77 -6.84 10.77
CA TYR A 87 -26.85 -6.19 10.06
C TYR A 87 -27.15 -4.81 10.66
N GLY A 88 -27.72 -3.94 9.82
CA GLY A 88 -28.34 -2.72 10.27
C GLY A 88 -29.68 -2.53 9.58
N ASN A 89 -30.71 -2.28 10.37
CA ASN A 89 -32.04 -1.97 9.87
C ASN A 89 -32.12 -0.48 9.60
N LYS A 90 -32.63 -0.12 8.42
CA LYS A 90 -32.89 1.27 8.05
C LYS A 90 -34.40 1.48 7.98
N SER A 91 -34.85 2.66 8.40
CA SER A 91 -36.23 3.11 8.22
C SER A 91 -36.56 3.08 6.73
N ARG A 92 -37.67 2.43 6.35
CA ARG A 92 -38.16 2.43 4.96
C ARG A 92 -38.66 3.81 4.53
N VAL A 93 -38.99 4.67 5.49
CA VAL A 93 -39.54 6.02 5.26
C VAL A 93 -38.41 7.05 5.15
N ASP A 94 -37.46 7.01 6.08
CA ASP A 94 -36.46 8.07 6.26
C ASP A 94 -35.05 7.67 5.80
N GLY A 95 -34.82 6.39 5.50
CA GLY A 95 -33.49 5.84 5.21
C GLY A 95 -32.52 5.80 6.40
N VAL A 96 -32.89 6.40 7.54
CA VAL A 96 -32.08 6.46 8.77
C VAL A 96 -31.89 5.08 9.38
N LEU A 97 -30.69 4.79 9.87
CA LEU A 97 -30.36 3.54 10.55
C LEU A 97 -31.10 3.47 11.90
N THR A 98 -32.09 2.60 12.00
CA THR A 98 -32.92 2.44 13.21
C THR A 98 -32.30 1.48 14.20
N SER A 99 -31.58 0.46 13.77
CA SER A 99 -30.88 -0.45 14.69
C SER A 99 -29.67 -1.11 14.02
N ARG A 100 -28.67 -1.47 14.83
CA ARG A 100 -27.44 -2.13 14.38
C ARG A 100 -27.03 -3.20 15.38
N ARG A 101 -26.53 -4.33 14.88
CA ARG A 101 -25.95 -5.39 15.70
C ARG A 101 -24.44 -5.53 15.44
N PHE A 102 -23.68 -5.46 16.51
CA PHE A 102 -22.24 -5.73 16.55
C PHE A 102 -22.01 -7.08 17.19
N THR A 103 -21.18 -7.91 16.57
CA THR A 103 -21.01 -9.30 16.99
C THR A 103 -19.56 -9.72 17.00
N CYS A 104 -19.26 -10.78 17.74
CA CYS A 104 -17.93 -11.35 17.74
C CYS A 104 -17.53 -11.81 16.32
N PHE A 105 -16.26 -11.66 15.96
CA PHE A 105 -15.72 -12.12 14.69
C PHE A 105 -15.97 -13.61 14.43
N LYS A 106 -15.95 -14.43 15.51
CA LYS A 106 -16.21 -15.88 15.46
C LYS A 106 -17.70 -16.25 15.53
N GLU A 107 -18.62 -15.29 15.45
CA GLU A 107 -20.06 -15.57 15.45
C GLU A 107 -20.51 -16.33 14.19
N GLY A 108 -21.49 -17.21 14.41
CA GLY A 108 -22.23 -17.91 13.37
C GLY A 108 -21.47 -19.12 12.84
N ILE A 109 -21.99 -19.70 11.76
CA ILE A 109 -21.38 -20.82 11.04
C ILE A 109 -21.08 -20.34 9.62
N ARG A 110 -20.02 -20.83 8.99
CA ARG A 110 -19.75 -20.50 7.60
C ARG A 110 -20.73 -21.26 6.72
N SER A 111 -21.46 -20.55 5.86
CA SER A 111 -22.29 -21.20 4.85
C SER A 111 -21.38 -21.98 3.90
N VAL A 112 -21.83 -23.17 3.47
CA VAL A 112 -21.13 -23.99 2.48
C VAL A 112 -20.81 -23.15 1.25
N ASP A 113 -19.56 -23.20 0.80
CA ASP A 113 -19.13 -22.49 -0.40
C ASP A 113 -19.83 -23.10 -1.62
N LYS A 114 -20.65 -22.29 -2.32
CA LYS A 114 -21.46 -22.75 -3.45
C LYS A 114 -20.71 -22.70 -4.79
N ARG A 115 -19.41 -22.37 -4.79
CA ARG A 115 -18.59 -22.23 -6.00
C ARG A 115 -18.15 -23.61 -6.51
N CYS A 116 -18.32 -23.86 -7.82
CA CYS A 116 -17.99 -25.15 -8.47
C CYS A 116 -16.48 -25.41 -8.65
N HIS A 117 -15.61 -24.42 -8.40
CA HIS A 117 -14.16 -24.59 -8.53
C HIS A 117 -13.51 -24.55 -7.16
N SER A 118 -12.93 -25.68 -6.75
CA SER A 118 -12.09 -25.79 -5.56
C SER A 118 -10.94 -24.80 -5.67
N THR A 119 -10.91 -23.81 -4.79
CA THR A 119 -9.77 -22.89 -4.67
C THR A 119 -8.62 -23.67 -4.02
N ALA A 120 -7.42 -23.63 -4.59
CA ALA A 120 -6.26 -24.39 -4.10
C ALA A 120 -5.95 -24.12 -2.61
N GLU A 121 -6.31 -22.93 -2.10
CA GLU A 121 -6.20 -22.58 -0.68
C GLU A 121 -7.53 -21.99 -0.16
N PRO A 122 -8.40 -22.78 0.48
CA PRO A 122 -9.61 -22.25 1.10
C PRO A 122 -9.23 -21.44 2.35
N ARG A 123 -9.84 -20.25 2.52
CA ARG A 123 -9.69 -19.45 3.75
C ARG A 123 -10.04 -20.29 4.96
N ALA A 124 -9.21 -20.25 6.00
CA ALA A 124 -9.45 -20.94 7.27
C ALA A 124 -10.84 -20.63 7.85
N GLU A 125 -11.49 -21.64 8.42
CA GLU A 125 -12.77 -21.47 9.10
C GLU A 125 -12.53 -20.92 10.51
N THR A 126 -12.91 -19.66 10.72
CA THR A 126 -12.71 -18.94 11.99
C THR A 126 -13.98 -18.86 12.83
N ARG A 127 -15.11 -19.38 12.34
CA ARG A 127 -16.43 -19.25 12.95
C ARG A 127 -16.70 -20.42 13.90
N THR A 128 -17.05 -20.11 15.16
CA THR A 128 -17.31 -21.10 16.22
C THR A 128 -18.76 -21.05 16.70
N GLY A 129 -19.64 -20.28 16.07
CA GLY A 129 -20.99 -20.05 16.57
C GLY A 129 -21.05 -19.17 17.81
N CYS A 130 -20.05 -18.31 18.05
CA CYS A 130 -20.02 -17.42 19.21
C CYS A 130 -21.26 -16.52 19.25
N GLN A 131 -21.90 -16.36 20.40
CA GLN A 131 -23.13 -15.55 20.55
C GLN A 131 -22.88 -14.17 21.16
N ALA A 132 -21.63 -13.83 21.47
CA ALA A 132 -21.26 -12.55 22.04
C ALA A 132 -21.59 -11.41 21.06
N ARG A 133 -22.38 -10.44 21.54
CA ARG A 133 -22.93 -9.36 20.72
C ARG A 133 -23.36 -8.16 21.54
N MET A 134 -23.47 -7.02 20.87
CA MET A 134 -24.09 -5.79 21.35
C MET A 134 -25.04 -5.27 20.26
N ALA A 135 -26.29 -4.97 20.61
CA ALA A 135 -27.25 -4.38 19.69
C ALA A 135 -27.65 -2.99 20.16
N ILE A 136 -27.70 -2.05 19.21
CA ILE A 136 -28.16 -0.68 19.44
C ILE A 136 -29.44 -0.39 18.66
N SER A 137 -30.30 0.46 19.21
CA SER A 137 -31.52 0.95 18.57
C SER A 137 -31.63 2.47 18.74
N LEU A 138 -32.06 3.16 17.69
CA LEU A 138 -32.32 4.59 17.71
C LEU A 138 -33.61 4.86 18.46
N ASP A 139 -33.53 5.69 19.50
CA ASP A 139 -34.72 6.30 20.10
C ASP A 139 -35.08 7.56 19.32
N ARG A 140 -36.20 7.51 18.58
CA ARG A 140 -36.66 8.63 17.75
C ARG A 140 -37.08 9.86 18.56
N LYS A 141 -37.37 9.71 19.86
CA LYS A 141 -37.78 10.84 20.70
C LYS A 141 -36.57 11.69 21.12
N ILE A 142 -35.45 11.02 21.40
CA ILE A 142 -34.23 11.62 21.93
C ILE A 142 -33.21 11.89 20.80
N GLY A 143 -33.32 11.15 19.69
CA GLY A 143 -32.38 11.23 18.57
C GLY A 143 -31.06 10.50 18.83
N LYS A 144 -30.97 9.72 19.90
CA LYS A 144 -29.77 8.96 20.31
C LYS A 144 -29.97 7.46 20.13
N TYR A 145 -28.86 6.75 19.96
CA TYR A 145 -28.84 5.28 19.97
C TYR A 145 -28.72 4.77 21.39
N LYS A 146 -29.45 3.71 21.73
CA LYS A 146 -29.36 3.03 23.01
C LYS A 146 -29.04 1.56 22.88
N VAL A 147 -28.35 0.98 23.86
CA VAL A 147 -28.07 -0.46 23.91
C VAL A 147 -29.32 -1.23 24.31
N VAL A 148 -29.75 -2.19 23.48
CA VAL A 148 -30.96 -3.00 23.68
C VAL A 148 -30.65 -4.44 24.03
N ASP A 149 -29.52 -4.98 23.56
CA ASP A 149 -29.10 -6.36 23.83
C ASP A 149 -27.59 -6.39 24.02
N PHE A 150 -27.13 -7.11 25.04
CA PHE A 150 -25.71 -7.32 25.30
C PHE A 150 -25.48 -8.73 25.86
N ILE A 151 -24.56 -9.46 25.22
CA ILE A 151 -24.11 -10.78 25.66
C ILE A 151 -22.59 -10.78 25.70
N ALA A 152 -22.03 -10.87 26.91
CA ALA A 152 -20.58 -10.92 27.13
C ALA A 152 -19.97 -12.32 26.97
N LYS A 153 -20.77 -13.39 27.01
CA LYS A 153 -20.25 -14.77 27.06
C LYS A 153 -19.69 -15.23 25.71
N HIS A 154 -18.43 -15.66 25.71
CA HIS A 154 -17.74 -16.27 24.56
C HIS A 154 -17.69 -17.80 24.67
N ASN A 155 -17.56 -18.48 23.54
CA ASN A 155 -17.44 -19.95 23.45
C ASN A 155 -16.07 -20.41 22.91
N HIS A 156 -15.10 -19.50 22.90
CA HIS A 156 -13.75 -19.72 22.39
C HIS A 156 -12.76 -18.97 23.29
N PRO A 157 -11.48 -19.36 23.30
CA PRO A 157 -10.45 -18.61 24.00
C PRO A 157 -10.35 -17.19 23.42
N LEU A 158 -10.15 -16.22 24.33
CA LEU A 158 -9.85 -14.83 24.00
C LEU A 158 -8.37 -14.68 23.68
N GLN A 159 -8.01 -13.67 22.91
CA GLN A 159 -6.62 -13.41 22.53
C GLN A 159 -5.87 -12.80 23.71
N PRO A 160 -4.64 -13.24 24.02
CA PRO A 160 -3.84 -12.61 25.07
C PRO A 160 -3.54 -11.14 24.71
N PRO A 161 -3.42 -10.24 25.71
CA PRO A 161 -3.18 -8.81 25.51
C PRO A 161 -2.06 -8.49 24.50
N GLU A 162 -0.98 -9.27 24.55
CA GLU A 162 0.19 -9.17 23.66
C GLU A 162 -0.17 -9.25 22.16
N HIS A 163 -1.21 -10.00 21.80
CA HIS A 163 -1.57 -10.27 20.41
C HIS A 163 -2.89 -9.59 19.98
N VAL A 164 -3.52 -8.82 20.85
CA VAL A 164 -4.78 -8.11 20.55
C VAL A 164 -4.61 -7.14 19.38
N HIS A 165 -3.42 -6.54 19.23
CA HIS A 165 -3.09 -5.62 18.14
C HIS A 165 -3.15 -6.28 16.74
N MET A 166 -3.10 -7.61 16.65
CA MET A 166 -3.22 -8.34 15.38
C MET A 166 -4.68 -8.54 14.94
N ILE A 167 -5.65 -8.33 15.83
CA ILE A 167 -7.07 -8.52 15.54
C ILE A 167 -7.52 -7.44 14.55
N ARG A 168 -8.16 -7.86 13.45
CA ARG A 168 -8.55 -6.97 12.35
C ARG A 168 -9.39 -5.75 12.76
N SER A 169 -10.32 -5.87 13.70
CA SER A 169 -11.16 -4.73 14.13
C SER A 169 -10.37 -3.65 14.87
N HIS A 170 -9.22 -4.02 15.44
CA HIS A 170 -8.33 -3.12 16.18
C HIS A 170 -7.25 -2.50 15.31
N ARG A 171 -7.09 -2.99 14.07
CA ARG A 171 -6.09 -2.50 13.12
C ARG A 171 -6.63 -1.32 12.34
N ARG A 172 -6.08 -0.14 12.58
CA ARG A 172 -6.47 1.11 11.91
C ARG A 172 -5.25 2.01 11.75
N ILE A 173 -5.04 2.48 10.52
CA ILE A 173 -4.08 3.56 10.24
C ILE A 173 -4.80 4.88 10.52
N SER A 174 -4.30 5.63 11.50
CA SER A 174 -4.79 6.98 11.78
C SER A 174 -4.36 7.96 10.68
N GLU A 175 -5.00 9.13 10.61
CA GLU A 175 -4.66 10.16 9.63
C GLU A 175 -3.22 10.68 9.82
N ALA A 176 -2.79 10.89 11.06
CA ALA A 176 -1.41 11.29 11.36
C ALA A 176 -0.39 10.23 10.91
N GLN A 177 -0.68 8.95 11.17
CA GLN A 177 0.17 7.85 10.68
C GLN A 177 0.14 7.75 9.16
N ALA A 178 -1.01 7.97 8.53
CA ALA A 178 -1.12 8.02 7.07
C ALA A 178 -0.20 9.10 6.48
N SER A 179 -0.18 10.32 7.04
CA SER A 179 0.74 11.38 6.59
C SER A 179 2.21 10.98 6.74
N GLN A 180 2.60 10.36 7.86
CA GLN A 180 3.97 9.86 8.06
C GLN A 180 4.33 8.75 7.06
N ILE A 181 3.40 7.84 6.80
CA ILE A 181 3.57 6.76 5.83
C ILE A 181 3.84 7.33 4.44
N VAL A 182 3.06 8.34 4.05
CA VAL A 182 3.20 9.03 2.77
C VAL A 182 4.57 9.69 2.64
N LEU A 183 4.97 10.47 3.65
CA LEU A 183 6.27 11.16 3.63
C LEU A 183 7.43 10.17 3.59
N GLY A 184 7.31 9.05 4.31
CA GLY A 184 8.31 7.98 4.31
C GLY A 184 8.43 7.27 2.96
N ASP A 185 7.31 6.97 2.30
CA ASP A 185 7.28 6.40 0.94
C ASP A 185 7.90 7.37 -0.08
N GLU A 186 7.56 8.66 0.00
CA GLU A 186 8.14 9.73 -0.84
C GLU A 186 9.65 9.94 -0.61
N SER A 187 10.13 9.63 0.59
CA SER A 187 11.56 9.68 0.94
C SER A 187 12.32 8.40 0.53
N GLY A 188 11.66 7.45 -0.13
CA GLY A 188 12.27 6.22 -0.63
C GLY A 188 12.46 5.12 0.42
N LEU A 189 11.82 5.21 1.59
CA LEU A 189 11.92 4.16 2.61
C LEU A 189 11.18 2.90 2.15
N THR A 190 11.79 1.74 2.34
CA THR A 190 11.08 0.49 2.06
C THR A 190 9.92 0.31 3.06
N PRO A 191 8.82 -0.37 2.68
CA PRO A 191 7.72 -0.64 3.62
C PRO A 191 8.15 -1.42 4.88
N LYS A 192 9.29 -2.11 4.84
CA LYS A 192 9.86 -2.76 6.02
C LYS A 192 10.42 -1.73 6.99
N ASP A 193 11.30 -0.88 6.49
CA ASP A 193 12.04 0.08 7.31
C ASP A 193 11.10 1.16 7.84
N LEU A 194 10.11 1.55 7.04
CA LEU A 194 9.06 2.48 7.44
C LEU A 194 8.18 1.92 8.57
N HIS A 195 7.76 0.66 8.48
CA HIS A 195 6.98 0.02 9.56
C HIS A 195 7.82 -0.05 10.85
N GLU A 196 9.10 -0.44 10.74
CA GLU A 196 10.01 -0.49 11.88
C GLU A 196 10.21 0.88 12.52
N TYR A 197 10.38 1.93 11.70
CA TYR A 197 10.52 3.31 12.17
C TYR A 197 9.28 3.79 12.94
N ILE A 198 8.09 3.61 12.37
CA ILE A 198 6.83 4.03 13.00
C ILE A 198 6.56 3.21 14.27
N SER A 199 6.86 1.91 14.26
CA SER A 199 6.75 1.06 15.46
C SER A 199 7.68 1.52 16.57
N LYS A 200 8.95 1.85 16.27
CA LYS A 200 9.88 2.39 17.28
C LYS A 200 9.37 3.72 17.85
N GLN A 201 8.82 4.60 17.01
CA GLN A 201 8.25 5.87 17.45
C GLN A 201 7.02 5.68 18.34
N ALA A 202 6.21 4.65 18.08
CA ALA A 202 5.03 4.32 18.86
C ALA A 202 5.36 3.55 20.17
N GLY A 203 6.61 3.19 20.40
CA GLY A 203 7.05 2.41 21.56
C GLY A 203 6.90 0.89 21.43
N GLY A 204 6.67 0.38 20.21
CA GLY A 204 6.51 -1.05 19.97
C GLY A 204 5.68 -1.38 18.72
N ILE A 205 5.68 -2.66 18.33
CA ILE A 205 4.83 -3.16 17.23
C ILE A 205 3.37 -3.30 17.72
N GLU A 206 3.21 -3.67 18.98
CA GLU A 206 1.94 -3.85 19.67
C GLU A 206 1.16 -2.54 19.86
N THR A 207 1.86 -1.41 19.93
CA THR A 207 1.26 -0.08 20.12
C THR A 207 0.93 0.62 18.81
N VAL A 208 1.58 0.26 17.70
CA VAL A 208 1.45 0.95 16.41
C VAL A 208 0.03 0.88 15.81
N GLY A 209 -0.72 -0.18 16.14
CA GLY A 209 -2.11 -0.32 15.75
C GLY A 209 -2.34 -0.78 14.30
N PHE A 210 -1.32 -1.20 13.56
CA PHE A 210 -1.44 -1.80 12.23
C PHE A 210 -0.24 -2.73 11.92
N THR A 211 -0.44 -3.71 11.04
CA THR A 211 0.65 -4.61 10.64
C THR A 211 1.40 -4.08 9.42
N ARG A 212 2.60 -4.63 9.18
CA ARG A 212 3.36 -4.39 7.94
C ARG A 212 2.52 -4.68 6.68
N GLU A 213 1.64 -5.67 6.73
CA GLU A 213 0.76 -6.00 5.61
C GLU A 213 -0.33 -4.94 5.40
N ASP A 214 -0.86 -4.36 6.48
CA ASP A 214 -1.80 -3.23 6.38
C ASP A 214 -1.13 -2.00 5.76
N LEU A 215 0.14 -1.72 6.11
CA LEU A 215 0.94 -0.66 5.51
C LEU A 215 1.10 -0.85 3.99
N LYS A 216 1.49 -2.06 3.56
CA LYS A 216 1.59 -2.39 2.14
C LYS A 216 0.27 -2.20 1.41
N ASN A 217 -0.83 -2.70 1.98
CA ASN A 217 -2.17 -2.56 1.41
C ASN A 217 -2.62 -1.10 1.31
N TYR A 218 -2.28 -0.29 2.32
CA TYR A 218 -2.54 1.16 2.30
C TYR A 218 -1.78 1.85 1.16
N LEU A 219 -0.47 1.62 1.05
CA LEU A 219 0.35 2.17 -0.02
C LEU A 219 -0.13 1.70 -1.40
N LYS A 220 -0.50 0.42 -1.56
CA LYS A 220 -1.09 -0.11 -2.79
C LYS A 220 -2.38 0.62 -3.16
N THR A 221 -3.27 0.82 -2.18
CA THR A 221 -4.53 1.54 -2.39
C THR A 221 -4.28 3.01 -2.76
N LYS A 222 -3.34 3.66 -2.07
CA LYS A 222 -2.95 5.06 -2.35
C LYS A 222 -2.36 5.18 -3.75
N ARG A 223 -1.44 4.30 -4.14
CA ARG A 223 -0.87 4.25 -5.50
C ARG A 223 -1.97 4.04 -6.54
N LYS A 224 -2.93 3.14 -6.30
CA LYS A 224 -4.10 2.95 -7.16
C LYS A 224 -4.99 4.20 -7.28
N GLN A 225 -5.11 4.99 -6.21
CA GLN A 225 -5.81 6.27 -6.23
C GLN A 225 -5.00 7.38 -6.93
N SER A 226 -3.69 7.45 -6.72
CA SER A 226 -2.77 8.31 -7.46
C SER A 226 -2.74 7.96 -8.95
N LEU A 227 -2.90 6.70 -9.33
CA LEU A 227 -3.06 6.29 -10.73
C LEU A 227 -4.37 6.81 -11.35
N LYS A 228 -5.39 7.10 -10.53
CA LYS A 228 -6.66 7.69 -10.97
C LYS A 228 -6.62 9.23 -11.06
N TYR A 229 -5.66 9.89 -10.38
CA TYR A 229 -5.64 11.36 -10.21
C TYR A 229 -4.24 12.04 -10.34
N GLY A 230 -3.16 11.30 -10.67
CA GLY A 230 -1.78 11.80 -10.83
C GLY A 230 -1.38 12.00 -12.31
N GLU A 231 -0.09 12.08 -12.65
CA GLU A 231 0.39 12.33 -14.03
C GLU A 231 -0.08 11.27 -15.06
N VAL A 232 -0.02 9.99 -14.71
CA VAL A 232 -0.60 8.90 -15.52
C VAL A 232 -2.13 8.97 -15.56
N GLY A 233 -2.77 9.46 -14.49
CA GLY A 233 -4.22 9.68 -14.44
C GLY A 233 -4.65 10.85 -15.34
N ALA A 234 -3.87 11.92 -15.41
CA ALA A 234 -4.07 13.03 -16.33
C ALA A 234 -3.87 12.60 -17.78
N LEU A 235 -2.83 11.81 -18.06
CA LEU A 235 -2.60 11.23 -19.38
C LEU A 235 -3.73 10.28 -19.79
N MET A 236 -4.24 9.46 -18.86
CA MET A 236 -5.39 8.59 -19.10
C MET A 236 -6.69 9.37 -19.33
N MET A 237 -6.89 10.51 -18.63
CA MET A 237 -8.01 11.41 -18.90
C MET A 237 -7.89 12.04 -20.29
N TYR A 238 -6.70 12.48 -20.69
CA TYR A 238 -6.41 12.98 -22.02
C TYR A 238 -6.71 11.92 -23.09
N PHE A 239 -6.19 10.69 -22.94
CA PHE A 239 -6.50 9.59 -23.88
C PHE A 239 -7.98 9.26 -23.94
N LYS A 240 -8.69 9.33 -22.81
CA LYS A 240 -10.14 9.12 -22.80
C LYS A 240 -10.89 10.21 -23.55
N GLN A 241 -10.44 11.46 -23.45
CA GLN A 241 -11.00 12.58 -24.22
C GLN A 241 -10.69 12.44 -25.71
N GLU A 242 -9.46 12.07 -26.07
CA GLU A 242 -9.05 11.85 -27.46
C GLU A 242 -9.61 10.54 -28.05
N SER A 243 -10.04 9.57 -27.23
CA SER A 243 -10.69 8.34 -27.69
C SER A 243 -12.06 8.55 -28.32
N GLU A 244 -12.61 9.77 -28.23
CA GLU A 244 -13.76 10.18 -29.04
C GLU A 244 -13.42 10.22 -30.54
N ASN A 245 -12.13 10.35 -30.89
CA ASN A 245 -11.63 10.17 -32.25
C ASN A 245 -11.40 8.66 -32.52
N PRO A 246 -12.13 8.04 -33.47
CA PRO A 246 -12.00 6.61 -33.77
C PRO A 246 -10.61 6.20 -34.26
N SER A 247 -9.79 7.17 -34.65
CA SER A 247 -8.44 6.95 -35.20
C SER A 247 -7.32 7.20 -34.18
N PHE A 248 -7.63 7.55 -32.93
CA PHE A 248 -6.65 7.60 -31.85
C PHE A 248 -6.44 6.20 -31.24
N PHE A 249 -5.19 5.77 -31.10
CA PHE A 249 -4.84 4.49 -30.51
C PHE A 249 -3.98 4.67 -29.26
N TYR A 250 -4.30 3.94 -28.20
CA TYR A 250 -3.43 3.80 -27.03
C TYR A 250 -3.57 2.41 -26.43
N ASP A 251 -2.53 1.95 -25.74
CA ASP A 251 -2.54 0.72 -24.95
C ASP A 251 -1.62 0.88 -23.73
N PHE A 252 -1.83 0.06 -22.71
CA PHE A 252 -1.00 0.07 -21.50
C PHE A 252 -0.78 -1.34 -20.94
N GLN A 253 0.41 -1.56 -20.40
CA GLN A 253 0.79 -2.79 -19.71
C GLN A 253 0.74 -2.60 -18.20
N MET A 254 0.31 -3.64 -17.49
CA MET A 254 0.28 -3.68 -16.03
C MET A 254 1.14 -4.83 -15.51
N ASP A 255 1.81 -4.62 -14.37
CA ASP A 255 2.55 -5.67 -13.68
C ASP A 255 1.64 -6.54 -12.76
N VAL A 256 2.25 -7.51 -12.09
CA VAL A 256 1.62 -8.40 -11.09
C VAL A 256 1.01 -7.66 -9.90
N ASP A 257 1.46 -6.43 -9.63
CA ASP A 257 0.94 -5.57 -8.57
C ASP A 257 -0.15 -4.60 -9.05
N GLU A 258 -0.59 -4.74 -10.31
CA GLU A 258 -1.54 -3.85 -11.01
C GLU A 258 -1.01 -2.41 -11.18
N LEU A 259 0.30 -2.23 -11.27
CA LEU A 259 0.92 -0.94 -11.59
C LEU A 259 1.14 -0.83 -13.10
N ILE A 260 0.85 0.34 -13.67
CA ILE A 260 1.11 0.60 -15.09
C ILE A 260 2.62 0.66 -15.31
N THR A 261 3.14 -0.31 -16.06
CA THR A 261 4.56 -0.38 -16.43
C THR A 261 4.79 0.45 -17.67
N ASN A 262 4.11 0.12 -18.76
CA ASN A 262 4.37 0.69 -20.08
C ASN A 262 3.08 1.33 -20.64
N ILE A 263 3.23 2.44 -21.37
CA ILE A 263 2.13 3.18 -22.01
C ILE A 263 2.56 3.47 -23.44
N PHE A 264 1.69 3.23 -24.42
CA PHE A 264 1.89 3.61 -25.81
C PHE A 264 0.70 4.43 -26.31
N TRP A 265 0.95 5.43 -27.14
CA TRP A 265 -0.09 6.15 -27.87
C TRP A 265 0.36 6.58 -29.26
N ALA A 266 -0.61 6.66 -30.17
CA ALA A 266 -0.48 7.22 -31.51
C ALA A 266 -1.79 7.90 -31.88
N ASP A 267 -1.73 9.15 -32.34
CA ASP A 267 -2.90 9.83 -32.86
C ASP A 267 -3.24 9.40 -34.30
N ALA A 268 -4.38 9.88 -34.78
CA ALA A 268 -4.87 9.57 -36.12
C ALA A 268 -3.87 9.94 -37.23
N GLN A 269 -3.16 11.05 -37.06
CA GLN A 269 -2.20 11.52 -38.05
C GLN A 269 -0.94 10.65 -38.02
N MET A 270 -0.43 10.30 -36.83
CA MET A 270 0.72 9.41 -36.67
C MET A 270 0.48 8.04 -37.34
N ILE A 271 -0.71 7.47 -37.17
CA ILE A 271 -1.07 6.18 -37.80
C ILE A 271 -1.20 6.32 -39.32
N ASN A 272 -1.84 7.38 -39.80
CA ASN A 272 -1.97 7.62 -41.24
C ASN A 272 -0.61 7.89 -41.91
N ASP A 273 0.23 8.68 -41.27
CA ASP A 273 1.57 9.00 -41.76
C ASP A 273 2.45 7.75 -41.84
N TYR A 274 2.32 6.83 -40.88
CA TYR A 274 2.99 5.53 -40.96
C TYR A 274 2.55 4.73 -42.20
N GLY A 275 1.26 4.80 -42.57
CA GLY A 275 0.75 4.17 -43.78
C GLY A 275 1.43 4.65 -45.08
N TYR A 276 1.95 5.88 -45.11
CA TYR A 276 2.66 6.42 -46.27
C TYR A 276 4.19 6.34 -46.16
N PHE A 277 4.73 6.46 -44.95
CA PHE A 277 6.16 6.70 -44.71
C PHE A 277 6.81 5.67 -43.77
N GLY A 278 6.09 4.64 -43.34
CA GLY A 278 6.53 3.63 -42.37
C GLY A 278 7.50 2.56 -42.88
N ASP A 279 7.97 2.66 -44.12
CA ASP A 279 8.91 1.69 -44.70
C ASP A 279 10.26 1.66 -43.95
N VAL A 280 10.75 2.84 -43.54
CA VAL A 280 11.99 2.99 -42.79
C VAL A 280 11.72 3.85 -41.56
N ILE A 281 11.92 3.26 -40.39
CA ILE A 281 11.68 3.93 -39.11
C ILE A 281 12.93 3.91 -38.23
N THR A 282 12.98 4.84 -37.31
CA THR A 282 13.97 4.95 -36.25
C THR A 282 13.26 4.93 -34.91
N PHE A 283 13.84 4.27 -33.93
CA PHE A 283 13.32 4.26 -32.56
C PHE A 283 14.48 4.46 -31.60
N ASP A 284 14.28 5.40 -30.68
CA ASP A 284 15.26 5.76 -29.65
C ASP A 284 14.53 6.02 -28.34
N THR A 285 15.19 5.70 -27.23
CA THR A 285 14.71 6.00 -25.87
C THR A 285 15.53 7.13 -25.26
N THR A 286 14.85 8.19 -24.85
CA THR A 286 15.47 9.28 -24.10
C THR A 286 15.32 9.04 -22.60
N TYR A 287 16.45 8.95 -21.89
CA TYR A 287 16.47 8.81 -20.43
C TYR A 287 16.34 10.20 -19.76
N LYS A 288 15.55 10.29 -18.67
CA LYS A 288 15.38 11.46 -17.77
C LYS A 288 14.41 12.59 -18.19
N THR A 289 13.19 12.28 -18.60
CA THR A 289 12.18 13.32 -18.87
C THR A 289 11.17 13.55 -17.73
N ASN A 290 11.08 12.65 -16.74
CA ASN A 290 10.14 12.78 -15.61
C ASN A 290 10.77 12.47 -14.23
N LYS A 291 10.06 12.81 -13.15
CA LYS A 291 10.49 12.60 -11.75
C LYS A 291 10.75 11.13 -11.41
N ASP A 292 10.11 10.22 -12.14
CA ASP A 292 10.20 8.77 -11.96
C ASP A 292 11.32 8.14 -12.81
N CYS A 293 12.12 8.93 -13.52
CA CYS A 293 13.21 8.48 -14.40
C CYS A 293 12.77 7.43 -15.46
N ARG A 294 11.53 7.53 -15.96
CA ARG A 294 11.02 6.60 -16.98
C ARG A 294 11.59 6.90 -18.37
N PRO A 295 12.01 5.89 -19.16
CA PRO A 295 12.40 6.07 -20.55
C PRO A 295 11.21 6.53 -21.41
N LEU A 296 11.42 7.57 -22.21
CA LEU A 296 10.47 8.00 -23.25
C LEU A 296 10.99 7.53 -24.61
N GLY A 297 10.30 6.56 -25.20
CA GLY A 297 10.56 6.06 -26.54
C GLY A 297 9.71 6.76 -27.60
N VAL A 298 10.29 7.08 -28.75
CA VAL A 298 9.56 7.70 -29.87
C VAL A 298 9.88 6.97 -31.18
N PHE A 299 8.83 6.62 -31.93
CA PHE A 299 8.97 6.09 -33.29
C PHE A 299 8.97 7.23 -34.29
N VAL A 300 10.01 7.32 -35.10
CA VAL A 300 10.27 8.46 -35.97
C VAL A 300 10.66 7.99 -37.36
N GLY A 301 10.13 8.63 -38.40
CA GLY A 301 10.59 8.46 -39.78
C GLY A 301 10.76 9.79 -40.50
N LEU A 302 10.87 9.71 -41.82
CA LEU A 302 10.99 10.87 -42.70
C LEU A 302 9.89 10.83 -43.77
N ASN A 303 9.26 11.97 -44.02
CA ASN A 303 8.39 12.10 -45.19
C ASN A 303 9.21 12.38 -46.48
N ASN A 304 8.51 12.52 -47.62
CA ASN A 304 9.11 12.79 -48.92
C ASN A 304 9.91 14.11 -48.99
N HIS A 305 9.71 15.03 -48.03
CA HIS A 305 10.44 16.29 -47.92
C HIS A 305 11.59 16.22 -46.91
N ARG A 306 11.95 15.02 -46.43
CA ARG A 306 12.98 14.80 -45.39
C ARG A 306 12.66 15.50 -44.06
N GLN A 307 11.38 15.74 -43.80
CA GLN A 307 10.93 16.24 -42.52
C GLN A 307 10.67 15.06 -41.59
N THR A 308 11.05 15.23 -40.33
CA THR A 308 10.80 14.26 -39.26
C THR A 308 9.30 14.10 -39.03
N VAL A 309 8.85 12.84 -38.99
CA VAL A 309 7.45 12.48 -38.68
C VAL A 309 7.45 11.48 -37.53
N ILE A 310 6.57 11.69 -36.56
CA ILE A 310 6.40 10.78 -35.41
C ILE A 310 5.27 9.80 -35.74
N PHE A 311 5.51 8.52 -35.53
CA PHE A 311 4.51 7.46 -35.74
C PHE A 311 3.91 6.95 -34.44
N GLY A 312 4.50 7.29 -33.29
CA GLY A 312 3.98 6.93 -31.99
C GLY A 312 4.99 7.25 -30.90
N ALA A 313 4.52 7.28 -29.66
CA ALA A 313 5.36 7.49 -28.50
C ALA A 313 4.98 6.52 -27.38
N ALA A 314 5.96 6.24 -26.53
CA ALA A 314 5.79 5.34 -25.40
C ALA A 314 6.54 5.80 -24.17
N LEU A 315 5.89 5.64 -23.03
CA LEU A 315 6.52 5.79 -21.72
C LEU A 315 6.73 4.39 -21.15
N LEU A 316 7.99 4.00 -21.01
CA LEU A 316 8.37 2.68 -20.53
C LEU A 316 8.68 2.69 -19.03
N TYR A 317 8.55 1.55 -18.38
CA TYR A 317 9.01 1.34 -17.02
C TYR A 317 10.53 1.18 -16.98
N ASP A 318 11.06 0.38 -17.90
CA ASP A 318 12.48 0.04 -18.01
C ASP A 318 12.85 -0.30 -19.47
N GLU A 319 14.15 -0.38 -19.74
CA GLU A 319 14.72 -0.75 -21.04
C GLU A 319 15.05 -2.25 -21.05
N THR A 320 14.04 -3.08 -20.75
CA THR A 320 14.18 -4.55 -20.73
C THR A 320 13.57 -5.20 -21.97
N ILE A 321 14.00 -6.43 -22.28
CA ILE A 321 13.48 -7.20 -23.42
C ILE A 321 11.94 -7.34 -23.35
N PRO A 322 11.31 -7.69 -22.21
CA PRO A 322 9.85 -7.81 -22.13
C PRO A 322 9.13 -6.48 -22.37
N SER A 323 9.69 -5.36 -21.90
CA SER A 323 9.12 -4.02 -22.11
C SER A 323 9.16 -3.62 -23.59
N PHE A 324 10.28 -3.88 -24.27
CA PHE A 324 10.39 -3.63 -25.72
C PHE A 324 9.55 -4.58 -26.57
N GLN A 325 9.42 -5.86 -26.17
CA GLN A 325 8.53 -6.79 -26.86
C GLN A 325 7.09 -6.30 -26.82
N TRP A 326 6.60 -5.96 -25.62
CA TRP A 326 5.27 -5.40 -25.47
C TRP A 326 5.09 -4.13 -26.30
N LEU A 327 6.09 -3.24 -26.30
CA LEU A 327 6.06 -2.01 -27.07
C LEU A 327 5.95 -2.27 -28.57
N PHE A 328 6.78 -3.13 -29.14
CA PHE A 328 6.78 -3.42 -30.58
C PHE A 328 5.51 -4.15 -31.03
N GLU A 329 4.99 -5.08 -30.21
CA GLU A 329 3.71 -5.74 -30.47
C GLU A 329 2.56 -4.71 -30.47
N THR A 330 2.58 -3.79 -29.51
CA THR A 330 1.58 -2.73 -29.38
C THR A 330 1.65 -1.73 -30.52
N PHE A 331 2.86 -1.34 -30.92
CA PHE A 331 3.07 -0.48 -32.08
C PHE A 331 2.51 -1.11 -33.36
N LEU A 332 2.81 -2.39 -33.63
CA LEU A 332 2.25 -3.08 -34.79
C LEU A 332 0.73 -3.17 -34.74
N LYS A 333 0.16 -3.44 -33.57
CA LYS A 333 -1.30 -3.45 -33.38
C LYS A 333 -1.91 -2.08 -33.72
N ALA A 334 -1.27 -0.98 -33.32
CA ALA A 334 -1.70 0.37 -33.66
C ALA A 334 -1.63 0.63 -35.18
N MET A 335 -0.61 0.10 -35.85
CA MET A 335 -0.37 0.26 -37.29
C MET A 335 -1.10 -0.78 -38.16
N GLY A 336 -2.14 -1.44 -37.62
CA GLY A 336 -2.92 -2.44 -38.37
C GLY A 336 -2.13 -3.69 -38.78
N GLY A 337 -1.03 -3.99 -38.08
CA GLY A 337 -0.16 -5.14 -38.32
C GLY A 337 0.91 -4.92 -39.40
N ALA A 338 0.98 -3.73 -40.00
CA ALA A 338 1.98 -3.42 -41.02
C ALA A 338 3.37 -3.25 -40.41
N LYS A 339 4.31 -4.13 -40.77
CA LYS A 339 5.70 -4.09 -40.30
C LYS A 339 6.54 -3.14 -41.16
N PRO A 340 7.51 -2.41 -40.58
CA PRO A 340 8.46 -1.63 -41.35
C PRO A 340 9.44 -2.56 -42.09
N LYS A 341 9.98 -2.12 -43.22
CA LYS A 341 11.03 -2.87 -43.94
C LYS A 341 12.38 -2.73 -43.24
N THR A 342 12.65 -1.55 -42.68
CA THR A 342 13.87 -1.28 -41.94
C THR A 342 13.57 -0.51 -40.68
N MET A 343 14.18 -0.94 -39.57
CA MET A 343 14.12 -0.25 -38.30
C MET A 343 15.53 -0.01 -37.81
N LEU A 344 15.85 1.26 -37.57
CA LEU A 344 17.09 1.68 -36.94
C LEU A 344 16.85 1.89 -35.46
N THR A 345 17.67 1.29 -34.62
CA THR A 345 17.67 1.55 -33.17
C THR A 345 19.06 1.96 -32.74
N ASP A 346 19.20 2.38 -31.49
CA ASP A 346 20.52 2.45 -30.87
C ASP A 346 21.11 1.03 -30.67
N GLN A 347 22.35 0.97 -30.18
CA GLN A 347 23.07 -0.28 -29.92
C GLN A 347 22.61 -0.98 -28.62
N ASP A 348 21.32 -0.92 -28.30
CA ASP A 348 20.76 -1.61 -27.14
C ASP A 348 20.51 -3.12 -27.43
N PRO A 349 21.14 -4.04 -26.69
CA PRO A 349 20.97 -5.48 -26.90
C PRO A 349 19.55 -6.00 -26.61
N ALA A 350 18.82 -5.34 -25.70
CA ALA A 350 17.46 -5.70 -25.35
C ALA A 350 16.49 -5.32 -26.48
N MET A 351 16.64 -4.14 -27.08
CA MET A 351 15.88 -3.70 -28.25
C MET A 351 16.12 -4.64 -29.43
N ALA A 352 17.39 -4.92 -29.75
CA ALA A 352 17.76 -5.82 -30.84
C ALA A 352 17.11 -7.21 -30.68
N ARG A 353 17.17 -7.76 -29.46
CA ARG A 353 16.57 -9.07 -29.17
C ARG A 353 15.04 -9.01 -29.25
N ALA A 354 14.39 -8.01 -28.67
CA ALA A 354 12.94 -7.85 -28.74
C ALA A 354 12.45 -7.73 -30.19
N LEU A 355 13.14 -6.93 -31.00
CA LEU A 355 12.84 -6.73 -32.41
C LEU A 355 12.97 -8.03 -33.21
N SER A 356 14.02 -8.82 -32.98
CA SER A 356 14.20 -10.13 -33.62
C SER A 356 13.08 -11.12 -33.31
N ILE A 357 12.41 -10.98 -32.16
CA ILE A 357 11.31 -11.84 -31.72
C ILE A 357 9.99 -11.38 -32.34
N VAL A 358 9.70 -10.08 -32.31
CA VAL A 358 8.41 -9.52 -32.74
C VAL A 358 8.34 -9.32 -34.27
N MET A 359 9.46 -8.89 -34.89
CA MET A 359 9.55 -8.53 -36.31
C MET A 359 10.76 -9.19 -36.99
N PRO A 360 10.80 -10.54 -37.10
CA PRO A 360 11.97 -11.25 -37.63
C PRO A 360 12.29 -10.95 -39.11
N GLU A 361 11.33 -10.40 -39.86
CA GLU A 361 11.45 -10.06 -41.28
C GLU A 361 11.91 -8.61 -41.52
N THR A 362 11.87 -7.77 -40.48
CA THR A 362 12.32 -6.38 -40.56
C THR A 362 13.84 -6.33 -40.50
N PHE A 363 14.47 -5.61 -41.42
CA PHE A 363 15.91 -5.39 -41.37
C PHE A 363 16.23 -4.47 -40.18
N HIS A 364 17.06 -4.97 -39.25
CA HIS A 364 17.53 -4.21 -38.10
C HIS A 364 18.86 -3.53 -38.43
N GLY A 365 18.87 -2.20 -38.44
CA GLY A 365 20.09 -1.40 -38.49
C GLY A 365 20.44 -0.86 -37.11
N LEU A 366 21.74 -0.83 -36.81
CA LEU A 366 22.32 -0.25 -35.58
C LEU A 366 22.86 1.16 -35.82
#